data_AF-A0AAD4VBN0-F1
#
_entry.id   AF-A0AAD4VBN0-F1
#
_cell.length_a   1.000
_cell.length_b   1.000
_cell.length_c   1.000
_cell.angle_alpha   90.00
_cell.angle_beta   90.00
_cell.angle_gamma   90.00
#
_symmetry.space_group_name_H-M   'P 1'
#
loop_
_entity.id
_entity.type
_entity.pdbx_description
1 polymer ?
#
loop_
_entity_poly.entity_id
_entity_poly.type
_entity_poly.pdbx_seq_one_letter_code
_entity_poly.pdbx_strand_id
1 'polypeptide(L)'
;MVELRKLRVELGVDEQGALLATLQVRPVLVERIIAAQAEDPLICTLRAEVESGARTDCSVRNDGALMVGNRLYVPHDEALKREILEEAHSSTFAMHPGSTKMYHTLREHYWWPFMKKEIAEYVRKCLVCQQVKAERQKPSGLLQPFPIPEWKWEHLTMDFVFKLPRT
;
A
#
# COMPACT_ATOMS: atom_id res chain seq x y z
N MET A 1 -17.98 1.45 -32.29
CA MET A 1 -18.49 0.22 -31.62
C MET A 1 -17.41 -0.83 -31.32
N VAL A 2 -16.36 -0.98 -32.14
CA VAL A 2 -15.30 -2.00 -31.92
C VAL A 2 -14.36 -1.66 -30.75
N GLU A 3 -14.08 -0.39 -30.50
CA GLU A 3 -13.19 0.03 -29.39
C GLU A 3 -13.79 -0.20 -28.00
N LEU A 4 -15.10 -0.01 -27.83
CA LEU A 4 -15.77 -0.20 -26.54
C LEU A 4 -15.76 -1.67 -26.10
N ARG A 5 -15.77 -2.62 -27.04
CA ARG A 5 -15.63 -4.05 -26.74
C ARG A 5 -14.23 -4.41 -26.24
N LYS A 6 -13.18 -3.69 -26.66
CA LYS A 6 -11.81 -3.90 -26.14
C LYS A 6 -11.68 -3.50 -24.67
N LEU A 7 -12.52 -2.58 -24.20
CA LEU A 7 -12.58 -2.14 -22.80
C LEU A 7 -13.55 -2.97 -21.93
N ARG A 8 -14.06 -4.10 -22.44
CA ARG A 8 -15.10 -4.92 -21.77
C ARG A 8 -16.35 -4.11 -21.39
N VAL A 9 -16.78 -3.20 -22.27
CA VAL A 9 -18.07 -2.50 -22.14
C VAL A 9 -19.18 -3.36 -22.74
N GLU A 10 -20.16 -3.72 -21.91
CA GLU A 10 -21.40 -4.35 -22.36
C GLU A 10 -22.40 -3.27 -22.82
N LEU A 11 -23.05 -3.50 -23.96
CA LEU A 11 -24.01 -2.56 -24.54
C LEU A 11 -25.39 -3.24 -24.58
N GLY A 12 -26.36 -2.67 -23.87
CA GLY A 12 -27.76 -3.03 -23.92
C GLY A 12 -28.57 -1.91 -24.57
N VAL A 13 -29.69 -2.25 -25.22
CA VAL A 13 -30.66 -1.27 -25.69
C VAL A 13 -31.91 -1.44 -24.83
N ASP A 14 -32.37 -0.36 -24.22
CA ASP A 14 -33.62 -0.33 -23.47
C ASP A 14 -34.83 -0.32 -24.46
N GLU A 15 -36.00 -0.76 -23.98
CA GLU A 15 -37.26 -0.79 -24.74
C GLU A 15 -37.66 0.55 -25.36
N GLN A 16 -37.17 1.69 -24.85
CA GLN A 16 -37.36 3.04 -25.41
C GLN A 16 -36.29 3.44 -26.45
N GLY A 17 -35.36 2.54 -26.79
CA GLY A 17 -34.34 2.77 -27.81
C GLY A 17 -33.08 3.50 -27.31
N ALA A 18 -32.92 3.69 -26.00
CA ALA A 18 -31.68 4.22 -25.44
C ALA A 18 -30.59 3.15 -25.33
N LEU A 19 -29.36 3.50 -25.68
CA LEU A 19 -28.18 2.65 -25.53
C LEU A 19 -27.61 2.80 -24.11
N LEU A 20 -27.72 1.73 -23.32
CA LEU A 20 -27.06 1.61 -22.02
C LEU A 20 -25.71 0.91 -22.19
N ALA A 21 -24.65 1.58 -21.75
CA ALA A 21 -23.30 1.04 -21.77
C ALA A 21 -22.84 0.79 -20.33
N THR A 22 -22.53 -0.47 -20.00
CA THR A 22 -22.01 -0.87 -18.70
C THR A 22 -20.53 -1.21 -18.85
N LEU A 23 -19.64 -0.41 -18.25
CA LEU A 23 -18.20 -0.71 -18.18
C LEU A 23 -17.92 -1.49 -16.89
N GLN A 24 -17.55 -2.76 -17.00
CA GLN A 24 -17.09 -3.54 -15.86
C GLN A 24 -15.56 -3.67 -15.87
N VAL A 25 -14.90 -2.99 -14.92
CA VAL A 25 -13.47 -3.17 -14.66
C VAL A 25 -13.31 -4.33 -13.67
N ARG A 26 -12.75 -5.45 -14.14
CA ARG A 26 -12.33 -6.55 -13.26
C ARG A 26 -10.83 -6.43 -12.97
N PRO A 27 -10.42 -6.40 -11.69
CA PRO A 27 -9.00 -6.37 -11.37
C PRO A 27 -8.36 -7.72 -11.74
N VAL A 28 -7.50 -7.70 -12.75
CA VAL A 28 -6.71 -8.87 -13.21
C VAL A 28 -5.89 -9.48 -12.07
N LEU A 29 -5.51 -8.64 -11.10
CA LEU A 29 -4.76 -9.06 -9.91
C LEU A 29 -5.54 -10.05 -9.04
N VAL A 30 -6.85 -9.86 -8.87
CA VAL A 30 -7.68 -10.77 -8.06
C VAL A 30 -7.80 -12.13 -8.75
N GLU A 31 -8.06 -12.15 -10.06
CA GLU A 31 -8.12 -13.39 -10.85
C GLU A 31 -6.79 -14.16 -10.78
N ARG A 32 -5.65 -13.46 -10.87
CA ARG A 32 -4.31 -14.06 -10.74
C ARG A 32 -4.02 -14.60 -9.35
N ILE A 33 -4.44 -13.89 -8.30
CA ILE A 33 -4.30 -14.40 -6.92
C ILE A 33 -5.11 -15.69 -6.76
N ILE A 34 -6.35 -15.74 -7.26
CA ILE A 34 -7.17 -16.96 -7.19
C ILE A 34 -6.55 -18.11 -7.97
N ALA A 35 -5.99 -17.84 -9.15
CA ALA A 35 -5.26 -18.85 -9.92
C ALA A 35 -4.03 -19.36 -9.15
N ALA A 36 -3.22 -18.47 -8.59
CA ALA A 36 -2.05 -18.83 -7.79
C ALA A 36 -2.41 -19.59 -6.50
N GLN A 37 -3.57 -19.30 -5.90
CA GLN A 37 -4.09 -20.08 -4.77
C GLN A 37 -4.33 -21.55 -5.14
N ALA A 38 -4.70 -21.84 -6.38
CA ALA A 38 -4.95 -23.21 -6.83
C ALA A 38 -3.67 -24.02 -7.03
N GLU A 39 -2.53 -23.35 -7.24
CA GLU A 39 -1.23 -23.99 -7.43
C GLU A 39 -0.45 -24.16 -6.11
N ASP A 40 -0.76 -23.36 -5.08
CA ASP A 40 -0.05 -23.39 -3.79
C ASP A 40 -0.50 -24.58 -2.91
N PRO A 41 0.39 -25.55 -2.63
CA PRO A 41 0.04 -26.74 -1.85
C PRO A 41 -0.42 -26.41 -0.44
N LEU A 42 0.13 -25.36 0.19
CA LEU A 42 -0.27 -24.96 1.54
C LEU A 42 -1.71 -24.46 1.53
N ILE A 43 -2.08 -23.66 0.53
CA ILE A 43 -3.44 -23.12 0.43
C ILE A 43 -4.45 -24.23 0.13
N CYS A 44 -4.06 -25.24 -0.66
CA CYS A 44 -4.88 -26.43 -0.86
C CYS A 44 -5.15 -27.18 0.45
N THR A 45 -4.13 -27.37 1.32
CA THR A 45 -4.36 -28.00 2.64
C THR A 45 -5.23 -27.13 3.53
N LEU A 46 -5.01 -25.81 3.53
CA LEU A 46 -5.85 -24.86 4.27
C LEU A 46 -7.32 -24.95 3.83
N ARG A 47 -7.57 -25.06 2.53
CA ARG A 47 -8.92 -25.18 1.99
C ARG A 47 -9.59 -26.48 2.46
N ALA A 48 -8.89 -27.60 2.41
CA ALA A 48 -9.41 -28.89 2.89
C ALA A 48 -9.72 -28.87 4.41
N GLU A 49 -8.90 -28.20 5.21
CA GLU A 49 -9.15 -27.99 6.65
C GLU A 49 -10.38 -27.13 6.94
N VAL A 50 -10.63 -26.11 6.11
CA VAL A 50 -11.84 -25.28 6.20
C VAL A 50 -13.08 -26.09 5.80
N GLU A 51 -13.00 -26.88 4.73
CA GLU A 51 -14.11 -27.73 4.27
C GLU A 51 -14.46 -28.85 5.26
N SER A 52 -13.45 -29.39 5.96
CA SER A 52 -13.64 -30.37 7.04
C SER A 52 -14.09 -29.77 8.37
N GLY A 53 -14.18 -28.44 8.47
CA GLY A 53 -14.61 -27.74 9.68
C GLY A 53 -13.57 -27.68 10.80
N ALA A 54 -12.33 -28.09 10.54
CA ALA A 54 -11.24 -28.04 11.52
C ALA A 54 -10.76 -26.61 11.79
N ARG A 55 -11.07 -25.67 10.90
CA ARG A 55 -10.61 -24.28 10.95
C ARG A 55 -11.74 -23.28 10.70
N THR A 56 -11.85 -22.27 11.57
CA THR A 56 -12.94 -21.28 11.55
C THR A 56 -12.49 -19.84 11.27
N ASP A 57 -11.18 -19.60 11.17
CA ASP A 57 -10.60 -18.28 10.86
C ASP A 57 -10.64 -17.95 9.35
N CYS A 58 -10.74 -18.98 8.51
CA CYS A 58 -10.76 -18.89 7.05
C CYS A 58 -12.10 -19.38 6.48
N SER A 59 -12.48 -18.86 5.33
CA SER A 59 -13.67 -19.26 4.58
C SER A 59 -13.38 -19.37 3.08
N VAL A 60 -14.19 -20.15 2.37
CA VAL A 60 -14.10 -20.28 0.91
C VAL A 60 -15.22 -19.46 0.29
N ARG A 61 -14.87 -18.53 -0.61
CA ARG A 61 -15.82 -17.72 -1.37
C ARG A 61 -16.35 -18.52 -2.57
N ASN A 62 -17.49 -18.11 -3.13
CA ASN A 62 -18.19 -18.80 -4.24
C ASN A 62 -17.32 -19.04 -5.50
N ASP A 63 -16.26 -18.25 -5.70
CA ASP A 63 -15.30 -18.38 -6.79
C ASP A 63 -14.11 -19.31 -6.45
N GLY A 64 -14.21 -20.05 -5.34
CA GLY A 64 -13.17 -20.91 -4.81
C GLY A 64 -12.07 -20.16 -4.04
N ALA A 65 -12.11 -18.83 -3.95
CA ALA A 65 -11.04 -18.07 -3.30
C ALA A 65 -11.00 -18.35 -1.79
N LEU A 66 -9.80 -18.61 -1.25
CA LEU A 66 -9.59 -18.67 0.20
C LEU A 66 -9.58 -17.25 0.79
N MET A 67 -10.38 -17.04 1.82
CA MET A 67 -10.58 -15.77 2.50
C MET A 67 -10.25 -15.90 4.00
N VAL A 68 -9.73 -14.84 4.60
CA VAL A 68 -9.57 -14.70 6.06
C VAL A 68 -10.48 -13.57 6.53
N GLY A 69 -11.59 -13.91 7.18
CA GLY A 69 -12.70 -12.99 7.39
C GLY A 69 -13.25 -12.47 6.04
N ASN A 70 -13.09 -11.17 5.78
CA ASN A 70 -13.50 -10.54 4.51
C ASN A 70 -12.32 -10.19 3.57
N ARG A 71 -11.15 -10.80 3.78
CA ARG A 71 -9.90 -10.46 3.08
C ARG A 71 -9.42 -11.63 2.24
N LEU A 72 -8.95 -11.36 1.03
CA LEU A 72 -8.41 -12.36 0.13
C LEU A 72 -7.04 -12.84 0.62
N TYR A 73 -6.88 -14.14 0.78
CA TYR A 73 -5.61 -14.75 1.14
C TYR A 73 -4.63 -14.63 -0.03
N VAL A 74 -3.50 -13.96 0.14
CA VAL A 74 -2.48 -13.88 -0.92
C VAL A 74 -1.47 -15.02 -0.72
N PRO A 75 -1.25 -15.89 -1.74
CA PRO A 75 -0.24 -16.94 -1.71
C PRO A 75 1.17 -16.45 -1.45
N HIS A 76 2.09 -17.38 -1.16
CA HIS A 76 3.51 -17.06 -1.04
C HIS A 76 4.17 -16.89 -2.41
N ASP A 77 3.68 -15.92 -3.18
CA ASP A 77 4.22 -15.50 -4.47
C ASP A 77 4.76 -14.07 -4.36
N GLU A 78 6.09 -13.95 -4.41
CA GLU A 78 6.79 -12.68 -4.31
C GLU A 78 6.48 -11.73 -5.48
N ALA A 79 6.14 -12.24 -6.67
CA ALA A 79 5.76 -11.41 -7.80
C ALA A 79 4.40 -10.76 -7.56
N LEU A 80 3.40 -11.52 -7.12
CA LEU A 80 2.07 -11.02 -6.79
C LEU A 80 2.10 -10.04 -5.62
N LYS A 81 2.81 -10.39 -4.54
CA LYS A 81 2.98 -9.49 -3.40
C LYS A 81 3.64 -8.18 -3.80
N ARG A 82 4.71 -8.23 -4.60
CA ARG A 82 5.41 -7.03 -5.08
C ARG A 82 4.47 -6.15 -5.91
N GLU A 83 3.65 -6.72 -6.77
CA GLU A 83 2.69 -5.97 -7.57
C GLU A 83 1.63 -5.28 -6.71
N ILE A 84 1.09 -5.98 -5.69
CA ILE A 84 0.18 -5.38 -4.70
C ILE A 84 0.87 -4.21 -3.97
N LEU A 85 2.12 -4.40 -3.54
CA LEU A 85 2.88 -3.38 -2.82
C LEU A 85 3.20 -2.17 -3.72
N GLU A 86 3.56 -2.42 -4.97
CA GLU A 86 3.88 -1.38 -5.95
C GLU A 86 2.64 -0.56 -6.31
N GLU A 87 1.50 -1.19 -6.56
CA GLU A 87 0.24 -0.49 -6.84
C GLU A 87 -0.19 0.37 -5.65
N ALA A 88 -0.08 -0.16 -4.43
CA ALA A 88 -0.47 0.55 -3.21
C ALA A 88 0.53 1.61 -2.75
N HIS A 89 1.72 1.69 -3.35
CA HIS A 89 2.75 2.65 -2.96
C HIS A 89 3.13 3.65 -4.05
N SER A 90 3.37 3.16 -5.25
CA SER A 90 3.97 3.88 -6.38
C SER A 90 2.95 4.28 -7.44
N SER A 91 1.69 3.85 -7.36
CA SER A 91 0.66 4.35 -8.27
C SER A 91 0.50 5.87 -8.12
N THR A 92 0.15 6.52 -9.24
CA THR A 92 -0.06 7.97 -9.30
C THR A 92 -1.09 8.44 -8.27
N PHE A 93 -2.06 7.60 -7.94
CA PHE A 93 -3.11 7.88 -6.97
C PHE A 93 -2.73 7.58 -5.51
N ALA A 94 -1.79 6.66 -5.27
CA ALA A 94 -1.39 6.29 -3.90
C ALA A 94 -0.53 7.36 -3.21
N MET A 95 0.27 8.12 -3.98
CA MET A 95 1.12 9.21 -3.49
C MET A 95 2.13 8.77 -2.39
N HIS A 96 2.83 7.64 -2.58
CA HIS A 96 3.90 7.17 -1.67
C HIS A 96 3.50 7.17 -0.17
N PRO A 97 2.41 6.47 0.20
CA PRO A 97 1.94 6.45 1.58
C PRO A 97 2.98 5.84 2.53
N GLY A 98 2.96 6.28 3.78
CA GLY A 98 3.71 5.63 4.85
C GLY A 98 3.22 4.22 5.13
N SER A 99 4.05 3.40 5.79
CA SER A 99 3.78 1.99 6.08
C SER A 99 2.46 1.76 6.80
N THR A 100 2.13 2.59 7.80
CA THR A 100 0.87 2.50 8.53
C THR A 100 -0.33 2.72 7.60
N LYS A 101 -0.35 3.81 6.83
CA LYS A 101 -1.45 4.12 5.91
C LYS A 101 -1.61 3.02 4.87
N MET A 102 -0.51 2.58 4.27
CA MET A 102 -0.49 1.51 3.28
C MET A 102 -1.04 0.19 3.84
N TYR A 103 -0.67 -0.18 5.07
CA TYR A 103 -1.23 -1.36 5.75
C TYR A 103 -2.73 -1.22 5.98
N HIS A 104 -3.21 -0.06 6.43
CA HIS A 104 -4.64 0.16 6.65
C HIS A 104 -5.46 0.06 5.36
N THR A 105 -4.93 0.51 4.24
CA THR A 105 -5.58 0.36 2.93
C THR A 105 -5.57 -1.11 2.47
N LEU A 106 -4.40 -1.75 2.46
CA LEU A 106 -4.29 -3.11 1.93
C LEU A 106 -5.03 -4.14 2.78
N ARG A 107 -5.06 -3.98 4.10
CA ARG A 107 -5.71 -4.94 5.00
C ARG A 107 -7.22 -5.02 4.82
N GLU A 108 -7.85 -4.06 4.13
CA GLU A 108 -9.30 -4.12 3.88
C GLU A 108 -9.65 -5.21 2.85
N HIS A 109 -8.71 -5.51 1.96
CA HIS A 109 -8.94 -6.41 0.82
C HIS A 109 -8.06 -7.65 0.84
N TYR A 110 -6.86 -7.57 1.40
CA TYR A 110 -5.86 -8.64 1.34
C TYR A 110 -5.37 -9.07 2.71
N TRP A 111 -4.91 -10.31 2.78
CA TRP A 111 -4.25 -10.87 3.94
C TRP A 111 -3.15 -11.83 3.51
N TRP A 112 -1.98 -11.75 4.15
CA TRP A 112 -0.94 -12.79 4.06
C TRP A 112 -0.07 -12.78 5.32
N PRO A 113 0.65 -13.87 5.61
CA PRO A 113 1.58 -13.93 6.73
C PRO A 113 2.64 -12.82 6.63
N PHE A 114 2.94 -12.16 7.74
CA PHE A 114 3.94 -11.08 7.84
C PHE A 114 3.69 -9.83 6.98
N MET A 115 2.47 -9.64 6.44
CA MET A 115 2.07 -8.49 5.62
C MET A 115 2.52 -7.12 6.18
N LYS A 116 2.32 -6.87 7.48
CA LYS A 116 2.73 -5.59 8.10
C LYS A 116 4.26 -5.37 8.06
N LYS A 117 5.04 -6.44 8.22
CA LYS A 117 6.51 -6.40 8.18
C LYS A 117 6.99 -6.16 6.75
N GLU A 118 6.45 -6.92 5.79
CA GLU A 118 6.80 -6.77 4.36
C GLU A 118 6.46 -5.36 3.84
N ILE A 119 5.30 -4.81 4.20
CA ILE A 119 4.94 -3.41 3.86
C ILE A 119 5.93 -2.41 4.46
N ALA A 120 6.32 -2.58 5.73
CA ALA A 120 7.28 -1.69 6.37
C ALA A 120 8.64 -1.74 5.68
N GLU A 121 9.12 -2.93 5.31
CA GLU A 121 10.36 -3.12 4.57
C GLU A 121 10.30 -2.51 3.17
N TYR A 122 9.19 -2.67 2.46
CA TYR A 122 8.99 -2.10 1.13
C TYR A 122 9.05 -0.57 1.16
N VAL A 123 8.26 0.07 2.04
CA VAL A 123 8.25 1.53 2.20
C VAL A 123 9.61 2.04 2.66
N ARG A 124 10.32 1.30 3.53
CA ARG A 124 11.67 1.66 3.97
C ARG A 124 12.67 1.68 2.81
N LYS A 125 12.53 0.81 1.81
CA LYS A 125 13.43 0.72 0.64
C LYS A 125 13.14 1.78 -0.45
N CYS A 126 12.04 2.51 -0.35
CA CYS A 126 11.68 3.53 -1.34
C CYS A 126 12.58 4.79 -1.25
N LEU A 127 13.38 5.04 -2.30
CA LEU A 127 14.30 6.19 -2.37
C LEU A 127 13.57 7.54 -2.30
N VAL A 128 12.44 7.68 -2.99
CA VAL A 128 11.63 8.92 -2.98
C VAL A 128 11.14 9.22 -1.55
N CYS A 129 10.62 8.20 -0.86
CA CYS A 129 10.23 8.33 0.54
C CYS A 129 11.41 8.70 1.45
N GLN A 130 12.60 8.12 1.25
CA GLN A 130 13.78 8.41 2.06
C GLN A 130 14.25 9.86 1.89
N GLN A 131 14.17 10.41 0.67
CA GLN A 131 14.62 11.78 0.39
C GLN A 131 13.64 12.84 0.87
N VAL A 132 12.34 12.58 0.78
CA VAL A 132 11.30 13.59 1.06
C VAL A 132 10.85 13.56 2.53
N LYS A 133 10.94 12.41 3.20
CA LYS A 133 10.48 12.32 4.60
C LYS A 133 11.51 12.95 5.54
N ALA A 134 11.09 14.03 6.20
CA ALA A 134 11.83 14.59 7.32
C ALA A 134 11.99 13.56 8.45
N GLU A 135 13.17 13.54 9.04
CA GLU A 135 13.43 12.80 10.27
C GLU A 135 12.57 13.38 11.39
N ARG A 136 11.72 12.54 11.99
CA ARG A 136 10.86 12.93 13.12
C ARG A 136 11.45 12.52 14.47
N GLN A 137 12.67 11.99 14.46
CA GLN A 137 13.39 11.71 15.69
C GLN A 137 13.86 13.02 16.30
N LYS A 138 13.88 13.08 17.63
CA LYS A 138 14.54 14.18 18.31
C LYS A 138 16.02 14.15 17.92
N PRO A 139 16.66 15.31 17.68
CA PRO A 139 18.10 15.35 17.50
C PRO A 139 18.74 14.64 18.69
N SER A 140 19.70 13.78 18.40
CA SER A 140 20.36 12.97 19.41
C SER A 140 21.19 13.88 20.32
N GLY A 141 21.11 13.65 21.62
CA GLY A 141 21.84 14.42 22.63
C GLY A 141 21.01 15.54 23.28
N LEU A 142 21.56 16.07 24.36
CA LEU A 142 21.06 17.28 24.99
C LEU A 142 21.62 18.50 24.26
N LEU A 143 20.87 19.60 24.25
CA LEU A 143 21.43 20.90 23.89
C LEU A 143 22.70 21.11 24.73
N GLN A 144 23.81 21.40 24.06
CA GLN A 144 25.08 21.77 24.67
C GLN A 144 25.18 23.29 24.63
N PRO A 145 24.60 24.03 25.60
CA PRO A 145 24.78 25.47 25.64
C PRO A 145 26.25 25.81 25.87
N PHE A 146 26.69 26.93 25.30
CA PHE A 146 28.00 27.47 25.64
C PHE A 146 28.07 27.80 27.15
N PRO A 147 29.25 27.64 27.78
CA PRO A 147 29.43 28.09 29.15
C PRO A 147 29.13 29.58 29.25
N ILE A 148 28.64 30.00 30.42
CA ILE A 148 28.40 31.42 30.71
C ILE A 148 29.78 32.10 30.72
N PRO A 149 30.01 33.14 29.89
CA PRO A 149 31.28 33.84 29.89
C PRO A 149 31.53 34.51 31.25
N GLU A 150 32.75 34.38 31.77
CA GLU A 150 33.19 34.98 33.04
C GLU A 150 33.51 36.47 32.87
N TRP A 151 33.82 36.92 31.64
CA TRP A 151 34.18 38.29 31.36
C TRP A 151 33.52 38.89 30.12
N LYS A 152 33.57 40.21 30.02
CA LYS A 152 33.08 40.94 28.85
C LYS A 152 33.93 40.58 27.63
N TRP A 153 33.29 40.44 26.47
CA TRP A 153 33.94 40.16 25.17
C TRP A 153 34.57 38.77 25.01
N GLU A 154 34.31 37.84 25.93
CA GLU A 154 34.83 36.47 25.85
C GLU A 154 34.20 35.67 24.70
N HIS A 155 32.89 35.83 24.50
CA HIS A 155 32.16 35.25 23.38
C HIS A 155 31.56 36.36 22.49
N LEU A 156 32.00 36.43 21.24
CA LEU A 156 31.45 37.31 20.20
C LEU A 156 30.77 36.46 19.14
N THR A 157 29.49 36.72 18.89
CA THR A 157 28.74 36.11 17.78
C THR A 157 28.31 37.20 16.81
N MET A 158 28.32 36.88 15.52
CA MET A 158 27.94 37.80 14.45
C MET A 158 26.94 37.07 13.54
N ASP A 159 25.87 37.76 13.17
CA ASP A 159 24.88 37.28 12.22
C ASP A 159 24.61 38.37 11.17
N PHE A 160 24.20 37.97 9.97
CA PHE A 160 23.95 38.88 8.86
C PHE A 160 22.45 39.01 8.59
N VAL A 161 21.97 40.24 8.58
CA VAL A 161 20.61 40.56 8.15
C VAL A 161 20.65 41.06 6.70
N PHE A 162 19.97 40.35 5.81
CA PHE A 162 19.83 40.74 4.41
C PHE A 162 18.43 41.30 4.11
N LYS A 163 18.26 41.96 2.95
CA LYS A 163 16.99 42.49 2.42
C LYS A 163 16.35 43.63 3.22
N LEU A 164 17.16 44.62 3.61
CA LEU A 164 16.65 45.88 4.17
C LEU A 164 16.02 46.78 3.08
N PRO A 165 15.09 47.69 3.43
CA PRO A 165 14.51 48.65 2.48
C PRO A 165 15.59 49.46 1.77
N ARG A 166 15.40 49.73 0.48
CA ARG A 166 16.27 50.63 -0.28
C ARG A 166 15.86 52.07 0.04
N THR A 167 16.83 52.91 0.39
CA THR A 167 16.67 54.36 0.53
C THR A 167 16.52 55.05 -0.80
#